data_AF-A0A7C4VJ33-F1
#
_entry.id   AF-A0A7C4VJ33-F1
#
_cell.length_a   1.000
_cell.length_b   1.000
_cell.length_c   1.000
_cell.angle_alpha   90.00
_cell.angle_beta   90.00
_cell.angle_gamma   90.00
#
_symmetry.space_group_name_H-M   'P 1'
#
loop_
_entity.id
_entity.type
_entity.pdbx_description
1 polymer ?
#
loop_
_entity_poly.entity_id
_entity_poly.type
_entity_poly.pdbx_seq_one_letter_code
_entity_poly.pdbx_strand_id
1 'polypeptide(L)'
;MRMAIAAALMLAACGQTTEASNSDVAQTAWEARLTDMLPYIDACIAESPDTRWVMYAGPDGNGNIAVRLGGAPGQFVCTVPNGDARADAVIVPDDESDAFEGEGSAIFVRGPGENPGGECYEAEEVRDAQGELIGWWADPHGC
;
A
#
# COMPACT_ATOMS: atom_id res chain seq x y z
N MET A 1 -52.52 50.40 6.79
CA MET A 1 -51.45 50.14 7.78
C MET A 1 -50.45 49.21 7.09
N ARG A 2 -49.40 49.71 6.42
CA ARG A 2 -48.09 50.21 6.89
C ARG A 2 -47.22 49.18 7.64
N MET A 3 -46.09 48.86 6.98
CA MET A 3 -44.72 48.60 7.51
C MET A 3 -44.45 47.23 8.18
N ALA A 4 -43.28 46.59 8.07
CA ALA A 4 -41.97 47.01 7.55
C ALA A 4 -41.10 45.85 7.04
N ILE A 5 -40.13 46.19 6.19
CA ILE A 5 -38.89 45.45 5.85
C ILE A 5 -37.88 45.65 6.99
N ALA A 6 -37.09 44.62 7.34
CA ALA A 6 -35.71 44.80 7.81
C ALA A 6 -34.90 43.50 7.68
N ALA A 7 -33.80 43.59 6.93
CA ALA A 7 -32.72 42.62 6.89
C ALA A 7 -31.76 42.84 8.08
N ALA A 8 -31.12 41.78 8.56
CA ALA A 8 -29.90 41.87 9.35
C ALA A 8 -28.99 40.67 9.06
N LEU A 9 -27.92 40.93 8.32
CA LEU A 9 -26.68 40.16 8.28
C LEU A 9 -25.97 40.28 9.63
N MET A 10 -25.40 39.19 10.15
CA MET A 10 -24.16 39.25 10.94
C MET A 10 -23.27 38.03 10.64
N LEU A 11 -22.00 38.34 10.39
CA LEU A 11 -20.88 37.44 10.16
C LEU A 11 -20.24 36.92 11.46
N ALA A 12 -19.52 35.81 11.30
CA ALA A 12 -18.28 35.37 11.96
C ALA A 12 -18.35 34.75 13.38
N ALA A 13 -17.97 33.48 13.46
CA ALA A 13 -16.98 32.98 14.42
C ALA A 13 -16.33 31.69 13.89
N CYS A 14 -15.01 31.63 14.04
CA CYS A 14 -14.11 30.62 13.49
C CYS A 14 -14.29 29.26 14.18
N GLY A 15 -14.36 28.19 13.38
CA GLY A 15 -14.08 26.83 13.81
C GLY A 15 -12.99 26.29 12.90
N GLN A 16 -11.75 26.41 13.34
CA GLN A 16 -10.56 25.93 12.66
C GLN A 16 -10.47 24.40 12.78
N THR A 17 -10.12 23.79 11.65
CA THR A 17 -9.28 22.59 11.50
C THR A 17 -9.83 21.27 12.02
N THR A 18 -10.36 20.49 11.10
CA THR A 18 -9.88 19.12 10.95
C THR A 18 -9.45 18.97 9.50
N GLU A 19 -8.18 19.30 9.24
CA GLU A 19 -7.41 18.60 8.23
C GLU A 19 -7.38 17.13 8.68
N ALA A 20 -8.38 16.36 8.28
CA ALA A 20 -8.12 14.96 8.01
C ALA A 20 -7.44 15.00 6.64
N SER A 21 -6.15 14.65 6.61
CA SER A 21 -5.38 14.49 5.40
C SER A 21 -6.23 13.79 4.35
N ASN A 22 -6.58 14.52 3.29
CA ASN A 22 -7.01 13.92 2.04
C ASN A 22 -5.79 13.20 1.45
N SER A 23 -5.47 12.03 1.98
CA SER A 23 -4.81 10.98 1.21
C SER A 23 -5.90 10.21 0.45
N ASP A 24 -6.72 10.94 -0.31
CA ASP A 24 -7.66 10.38 -1.30
C ASP A 24 -6.88 10.05 -2.59
N VAL A 25 -5.72 9.41 -2.47
CA VAL A 25 -5.23 8.59 -3.57
C VAL A 25 -6.16 7.38 -3.55
N ALA A 26 -6.92 7.19 -4.62
CA ALA A 26 -7.77 6.02 -4.77
C ALA A 26 -6.89 4.78 -4.57
N GLN A 27 -6.96 4.15 -3.39
CA GLN A 27 -6.24 2.93 -3.09
C GLN A 27 -6.51 1.96 -4.23
N THR A 28 -5.45 1.44 -4.81
CA THR A 28 -5.61 0.42 -5.83
C THR A 28 -6.24 -0.82 -5.23
N ALA A 29 -6.77 -1.68 -6.11
CA ALA A 29 -7.47 -2.88 -5.68
C ALA A 29 -6.61 -3.81 -4.81
N TRP A 30 -5.28 -3.74 -4.93
CA TRP A 30 -4.38 -4.59 -4.15
C TRP A 30 -4.01 -3.97 -2.79
N GLU A 31 -3.82 -2.66 -2.69
CA GLU A 31 -3.61 -1.95 -1.41
C GLU A 31 -4.76 -2.21 -0.44
N ALA A 32 -6.00 -2.13 -0.94
CA ALA A 32 -7.21 -2.40 -0.17
C ALA A 32 -7.29 -3.84 0.37
N ARG A 33 -6.46 -4.76 -0.15
CA ARG A 33 -6.40 -6.17 0.21
C ARG A 33 -5.11 -6.54 0.94
N LEU A 34 -4.27 -5.57 1.30
CA LEU A 34 -2.95 -5.81 1.87
C LEU A 34 -2.98 -6.83 3.01
N THR A 35 -3.90 -6.67 3.98
CA THR A 35 -4.03 -7.57 5.12
C THR A 35 -4.29 -9.03 4.71
N ASP A 36 -5.13 -9.25 3.69
CA ASP A 36 -5.40 -10.59 3.16
C ASP A 36 -4.19 -11.16 2.41
N MET A 37 -3.34 -10.28 1.86
CA MET A 37 -2.16 -10.65 1.09
C MET A 37 -0.92 -10.89 1.97
N LEU A 38 -0.90 -10.41 3.23
CA LEU A 38 0.26 -10.54 4.13
C LEU A 38 0.81 -11.97 4.24
N PRO A 39 0.00 -13.04 4.39
CA PRO A 39 0.54 -14.39 4.48
C PRO A 39 1.32 -14.81 3.22
N TYR A 40 0.88 -14.37 2.04
CA TYR A 40 1.55 -14.66 0.77
C TYR A 40 2.81 -13.81 0.59
N ILE A 41 2.75 -12.55 1.01
CA ILE A 41 3.91 -11.65 1.06
C ILE A 41 5.01 -12.24 1.96
N ASP A 42 4.63 -12.69 3.16
CA ASP A 42 5.56 -13.26 4.14
C ASP A 42 6.19 -14.57 3.62
N ALA A 43 5.41 -15.40 2.92
CA ALA A 43 5.93 -16.61 2.25
C ALA A 43 6.97 -16.26 1.17
N CYS A 44 6.70 -15.24 0.36
CA CYS A 44 7.60 -14.81 -0.70
C CYS A 44 8.88 -14.14 -0.17
N ILE A 45 8.78 -13.35 0.89
CA ILE A 45 9.95 -12.74 1.55
C ILE A 45 10.83 -13.81 2.20
N ALA A 46 10.26 -14.91 2.70
CA ALA A 46 11.05 -16.01 3.24
C ALA A 46 11.98 -16.65 2.19
N GLU A 47 11.57 -16.68 0.92
CA GLU A 47 12.37 -17.16 -0.22
C GLU A 47 13.32 -16.09 -0.78
N SER A 48 13.07 -14.80 -0.51
CA SER A 48 13.93 -13.67 -0.93
C SER A 48 14.18 -12.70 0.24
N PRO A 49 14.92 -13.13 1.26
CA PRO A 49 15.09 -12.35 2.51
C PRO A 49 15.91 -11.07 2.33
N ASP A 50 16.56 -10.90 1.18
CA ASP A 50 17.33 -9.70 0.84
C ASP A 50 16.45 -8.50 0.47
N THR A 51 15.15 -8.72 0.29
CA THR A 51 14.19 -7.64 0.08
C THR A 51 12.94 -7.74 0.94
N ARG A 52 12.32 -6.58 1.11
CA ARG A 52 11.05 -6.33 1.80
C ARG A 52 10.14 -5.41 0.99
N TRP A 53 10.54 -5.05 -0.23
CA TRP A 53 9.83 -4.12 -1.10
C TRP A 53 8.85 -4.88 -1.97
N VAL A 54 7.56 -4.61 -1.80
CA VAL A 54 6.45 -5.27 -2.49
C VAL A 54 5.77 -4.25 -3.39
N MET A 55 5.83 -4.51 -4.70
CA MET A 55 5.29 -3.63 -5.75
C MET A 55 3.88 -4.05 -6.20
N TYR A 56 3.50 -5.29 -5.88
CA TYR A 56 2.19 -5.86 -6.15
C TYR A 56 1.97 -7.12 -5.31
N ALA A 57 0.71 -7.37 -4.91
CA ALA A 57 0.27 -8.66 -4.40
C ALA A 57 -1.19 -8.95 -4.81
N GLY A 58 -1.46 -10.05 -5.51
CA GLY A 58 -2.81 -10.36 -5.96
C GLY A 58 -2.90 -11.61 -6.85
N PRO A 59 -4.11 -11.97 -7.31
CA PRO A 59 -4.30 -13.16 -8.15
C PRO A 59 -3.53 -13.06 -9.48
N ASP A 60 -2.89 -14.16 -9.89
CA ASP A 60 -2.13 -14.23 -11.15
C ASP A 60 -2.98 -14.66 -12.37
N GLY A 61 -4.26 -14.93 -12.17
CA GLY A 61 -5.17 -15.45 -13.19
C GLY A 61 -5.10 -16.97 -13.43
N ASN A 62 -4.12 -17.67 -12.86
CA ASN A 62 -3.91 -19.11 -12.97
C ASN A 62 -4.27 -19.89 -11.69
N GLY A 63 -4.90 -19.21 -10.73
CA GLY A 63 -5.29 -19.81 -9.46
C GLY A 63 -4.24 -19.67 -8.35
N ASN A 64 -3.19 -18.89 -8.57
CA ASN A 64 -2.20 -18.55 -7.55
C ASN A 64 -2.34 -17.08 -7.13
N ILE A 65 -1.60 -16.72 -6.08
CA ILE A 65 -1.28 -15.34 -5.72
C ILE A 65 0.13 -15.06 -6.23
N ALA A 66 0.27 -14.00 -7.03
CA ALA A 66 1.55 -13.42 -7.38
C ALA A 66 1.90 -12.30 -6.40
N VAL A 67 3.16 -12.26 -5.98
CA VAL A 67 3.77 -11.17 -5.23
C VAL A 67 4.99 -10.69 -6.01
N ARG A 68 5.00 -9.42 -6.37
CA ARG A 68 6.12 -8.80 -7.07
C ARG A 68 7.02 -8.11 -6.08
N LEU A 69 8.26 -8.58 -5.99
CA LEU A 69 9.28 -8.07 -5.10
C LEU A 69 10.25 -7.20 -5.89
N GLY A 70 10.61 -6.04 -5.36
CA GLY A 70 11.66 -5.17 -5.91
C GLY A 70 12.86 -5.07 -4.98
N GLY A 71 13.98 -4.48 -5.40
CA GLY A 71 15.17 -4.28 -4.57
C GLY A 71 16.43 -4.89 -5.15
N ALA A 72 17.50 -4.95 -4.36
CA ALA A 72 18.70 -5.69 -4.76
C ALA A 72 18.50 -7.19 -4.47
N PRO A 73 18.83 -8.11 -5.39
CA PRO A 73 19.61 -7.90 -6.62
C PRO A 73 18.80 -7.60 -7.89
N GLY A 74 17.47 -7.53 -7.82
CA GLY A 74 16.60 -7.22 -8.95
C GLY A 74 15.11 -7.32 -8.58
N GLN A 75 14.26 -7.27 -9.60
CA GLN A 75 12.83 -7.55 -9.45
C GLN A 75 12.54 -9.03 -9.68
N PHE A 76 11.60 -9.55 -8.91
CA PHE A 76 11.20 -10.95 -8.96
C PHE A 76 9.68 -11.08 -8.84
N VAL A 77 9.14 -12.11 -9.48
CA VAL A 77 7.77 -12.55 -9.24
C VAL A 77 7.82 -13.83 -8.43
N CYS A 78 7.18 -13.79 -7.27
CA CYS A 78 6.92 -14.94 -6.44
C CYS A 78 5.47 -15.39 -6.67
N THR A 79 5.24 -16.69 -6.79
CA THR A 79 3.89 -17.27 -6.90
C THR A 79 3.64 -18.28 -5.79
N VAL A 80 2.44 -18.23 -5.21
CA VAL A 80 2.01 -19.08 -4.10
C VAL A 80 0.59 -19.59 -4.37
N PRO A 81 0.29 -20.88 -4.19
CA PRO A 81 -1.07 -21.41 -4.36
C PRO A 81 -2.11 -20.63 -3.55
N ASN A 82 -3.19 -20.21 -4.23
CA ASN A 82 -4.25 -19.48 -3.54
C ASN A 82 -5.01 -20.41 -2.57
N GLY A 83 -5.20 -19.96 -1.34
CA GLY A 83 -5.82 -20.73 -0.26
C GLY A 83 -4.83 -21.51 0.60
N ASP A 84 -3.54 -21.54 0.23
CA ASP A 84 -2.48 -22.14 1.05
C ASP A 84 -1.18 -21.33 0.98
N ALA A 85 -1.12 -20.24 1.76
CA ALA A 85 0.07 -19.40 1.88
C ALA A 85 1.28 -20.11 2.55
N ARG A 86 1.14 -21.37 2.97
CA ARG A 86 2.23 -22.18 3.53
C ARG A 86 2.82 -23.17 2.52
N ALA A 87 2.20 -23.30 1.35
CA ALA A 87 2.75 -24.09 0.26
C ALA A 87 4.05 -23.46 -0.25
N ASP A 88 4.85 -24.27 -0.94
CA ASP A 88 6.13 -23.84 -1.49
C ASP A 88 5.93 -22.66 -2.45
N ALA A 89 6.56 -21.53 -2.12
CA ALA A 89 6.58 -20.35 -2.95
C ALA A 89 7.59 -20.52 -4.10
N VAL A 90 7.22 -20.11 -5.30
CA VAL A 90 8.09 -20.20 -6.49
C VAL A 90 8.50 -18.81 -6.93
N ILE A 91 9.81 -18.53 -6.86
CA ILE A 91 10.40 -17.26 -7.30
C ILE A 91 11.04 -17.41 -8.68
N VAL A 92 10.72 -16.46 -9.56
CA VAL A 92 11.37 -16.29 -10.87
C VAL A 92 11.84 -14.85 -11.04
N PRO A 93 12.90 -14.60 -11.83
CA PRO A 93 13.22 -13.25 -12.28
C PRO A 93 12.00 -12.62 -12.94
N ASP A 94 11.82 -11.33 -12.71
CA ASP A 94 10.73 -10.61 -13.33
C ASP A 94 10.85 -10.51 -14.86
N ASP A 95 9.71 -10.54 -15.53
CA ASP A 95 9.54 -10.18 -16.94
C ASP A 95 8.69 -8.91 -17.01
N GLU A 96 9.33 -7.78 -17.33
CA GLU A 96 8.67 -6.46 -17.40
C GLU A 96 7.56 -6.39 -18.46
N SER A 97 7.46 -7.38 -19.36
CA SER A 97 6.34 -7.47 -20.30
C SER A 97 5.05 -8.01 -19.67
N ASP A 98 5.14 -8.65 -18.50
CA ASP A 98 4.03 -9.24 -17.74
C ASP A 98 3.65 -8.35 -16.55
N ALA A 99 3.10 -7.17 -16.86
CA ALA A 99 2.60 -6.24 -15.85
C ALA A 99 1.25 -6.69 -15.26
N PHE A 100 1.13 -6.61 -13.94
CA PHE A 100 -0.16 -6.79 -13.27
C PHE A 100 -0.97 -5.49 -13.28
N GLU A 101 -2.30 -5.60 -13.36
CA GLU A 101 -3.16 -4.43 -13.20
C GLU A 101 -2.97 -3.82 -11.80
N GLY A 102 -2.62 -2.54 -11.75
CA GLY A 102 -2.34 -1.82 -10.50
C GLY A 102 -0.93 -2.05 -9.94
N GLU A 103 -0.05 -2.73 -10.67
CA GLU A 103 1.37 -2.82 -10.30
C GLU A 103 2.04 -1.44 -10.22
N GLY A 104 2.90 -1.24 -9.21
CA GLY A 104 3.71 -0.02 -9.06
C GLY A 104 2.92 1.24 -8.71
N SER A 105 1.59 1.15 -8.61
CA SER A 105 0.71 2.22 -8.12
C SER A 105 0.91 2.54 -6.64
N ALA A 106 1.41 1.57 -5.88
CA ALA A 106 1.84 1.68 -4.51
C ALA A 106 3.04 0.77 -4.29
N ILE A 107 3.81 1.06 -3.24
CA ILE A 107 4.92 0.22 -2.81
C ILE A 107 4.75 -0.02 -1.31
N PHE A 108 4.52 -1.27 -0.94
CA PHE A 108 4.50 -1.68 0.45
C PHE A 108 5.89 -2.16 0.86
N VAL A 109 6.42 -1.64 1.95
CA VAL A 109 7.68 -2.09 2.52
C VAL A 109 7.39 -2.84 3.81
N ARG A 110 7.58 -4.16 3.79
CA ARG A 110 7.26 -5.06 4.91
C ARG A 110 8.17 -4.80 6.11
N GLY A 111 7.59 -4.76 7.30
CA GLY A 111 8.31 -4.76 8.57
C GLY A 111 8.70 -6.18 9.05
N PRO A 112 9.64 -6.30 10.00
CA PRO A 112 10.34 -5.22 10.70
C PRO A 112 11.43 -4.56 9.83
N GLY A 113 11.91 -3.39 10.25
CA GLY A 113 12.96 -2.64 9.56
C GLY A 113 12.93 -1.15 9.87
N GLU A 114 13.78 -0.38 9.22
CA GLU A 114 13.72 1.08 9.26
C GLU A 114 12.59 1.60 8.35
N ASN A 115 11.96 2.71 8.75
CA ASN A 115 11.04 3.43 7.89
C ASN A 115 11.80 3.88 6.62
N PRO A 116 11.33 3.53 5.41
CA PRO A 116 12.05 3.83 4.16
C PRO A 116 11.98 5.31 3.73
N GLY A 117 11.17 6.12 4.42
CA GLY A 117 11.11 7.57 4.21
C GLY A 117 12.43 8.28 4.52
N GLY A 118 12.54 9.53 4.10
CA GLY A 118 13.77 10.31 4.20
C GLY A 118 13.52 11.81 4.07
N GLU A 119 14.53 12.54 3.58
CA GLU A 119 14.45 14.00 3.46
C GLU A 119 13.42 14.47 2.42
N CYS A 120 13.13 13.66 1.41
CA CYS A 120 12.27 14.05 0.28
C CYS A 120 10.80 13.60 0.45
N TYR A 121 10.54 12.58 1.26
CA TYR A 121 9.19 12.08 1.52
C TYR A 121 9.10 11.34 2.87
N GLU A 122 7.92 11.35 3.46
CA GLU A 122 7.60 10.53 4.64
C GLU A 122 6.89 9.25 4.19
N ALA A 123 7.34 8.09 4.66
CA ALA A 123 6.63 6.83 4.40
C ALA A 123 5.61 6.60 5.51
N GLU A 124 4.34 6.48 5.13
CA GLU A 124 3.22 6.30 6.05
C GLU A 124 3.28 4.91 6.71
N GLU A 125 3.08 4.85 8.03
CA GLU A 125 3.03 3.58 8.74
C GLU A 125 1.75 2.80 8.41
N VAL A 126 1.92 1.51 8.13
CA VAL A 126 0.81 0.58 8.00
C VAL A 126 0.73 -0.26 9.26
N ARG A 127 -0.44 -0.25 9.90
CA ARG A 127 -0.71 -0.99 11.13
C ARG A 127 -1.85 -1.98 10.94
N ASP A 128 -1.78 -3.10 11.64
CA ASP A 128 -2.85 -4.09 11.65
C ASP A 128 -4.04 -3.66 12.53
N ALA A 129 -5.05 -4.51 12.63
CA ALA A 129 -6.25 -4.26 13.42
C ALA A 129 -6.00 -4.18 14.94
N GLN A 130 -4.85 -4.66 15.42
CA GLN A 130 -4.42 -4.59 16.81
C GLN A 130 -3.52 -3.36 17.07
N GLY A 131 -3.17 -2.61 16.02
CA GLY A 131 -2.29 -1.46 16.07
C GLY A 131 -0.80 -1.81 15.97
N GLU A 132 -0.45 -3.08 15.69
CA GLU A 132 0.92 -3.51 15.46
C GLU A 132 1.43 -2.96 14.12
N LEU A 133 2.67 -2.49 14.09
CA LEU A 133 3.31 -2.01 12.89
C LEU A 133 3.63 -3.19 11.97
N ILE A 134 3.04 -3.20 10.76
CA ILE A 134 3.28 -4.25 9.76
C ILE A 134 4.15 -3.78 8.60
N GLY A 135 4.31 -2.48 8.38
CA GLY A 135 5.20 -1.96 7.36
C GLY A 135 4.95 -0.48 7.08
N TRP A 136 5.32 -0.04 5.87
CA TRP A 136 5.16 1.34 5.42
C TRP A 136 4.71 1.41 3.96
N TRP A 137 3.94 2.44 3.62
CA TRP A 137 3.72 2.83 2.23
C TRP A 137 4.85 3.74 1.79
N ALA A 138 5.69 3.26 0.86
CA ALA A 138 6.74 4.07 0.25
C ALA A 138 6.18 4.81 -0.97
N ASP A 139 6.72 6.00 -1.23
CA ASP A 139 6.40 6.76 -2.44
C ASP A 139 6.90 5.99 -3.68
N PRO A 140 6.02 5.60 -4.63
CA PRO A 140 6.42 4.91 -5.85
C PRO A 140 7.35 5.71 -6.76
N HIS A 141 7.33 7.05 -6.65
CA HIS A 141 8.24 7.93 -7.36
C HIS A 141 9.59 8.09 -6.65
N GLY A 142 9.69 7.65 -5.41
CA GLY A 142 10.88 7.79 -4.58
C GLY A 142 11.25 9.25 -4.33
N CYS A 143 12.55 9.47 -4.08
CA CYS A 143 13.17 10.79 -4.03
C CYS A 143 13.59 11.27 -5.42
#